data_AF-A0A2H0A954-F1
#
_entry.id   AF-A0A2H0A954-F1
#
_cell.length_a   1.000
_cell.length_b   1.000
_cell.length_c   1.000
_cell.angle_alpha   90.00
_cell.angle_beta   90.00
_cell.angle_gamma   90.00
#
_symmetry.space_group_name_H-M   'P 1'
#
loop_
_entity.id
_entity.type
_entity.pdbx_description
1 polymer ?
#
loop_
_entity_poly.entity_id
_entity_poly.type
_entity_poly.pdbx_seq_one_letter_code
_entity_poly.pdbx_strand_id
1 'polypeptide(L)'
;MPKLSKAFSSSQSYLIIKLSIIPVLLLLVVAGIIFHATNTIQQQKPMGLLVNMAGRQRMLSQKYTLEVLLTSQGIEFDHRTTLRTFRETLNALLHGGPVVVNLKTGETAYLPSAPTREILNALEEQNKLITELSASAEALLHTSPDRHYPEYLRQLNKLTTLSARTYDQSDLVVQLLGQHSESAVSVLLILENATLVLLSVLGIVMGCRIILYVKLNKGLEIKVEQYRKLAEELTKKESEWSNAMDFVGDAIYLLGLDDRVLRANRPLYKMTGLSPDQVIGQKITTLLHPQGESIPCPVCQARRDRRDATITMETDNPHNPIGRPIEVMVKMIRDERGKPLNVLMGIHDLSGLEEARKSEEERLRLQSQLIQAQKMESVGRLAGGVAHDFNNLLTGILGYTDLALTHIPDDHPVKEMLGVIKDSSQKASTLTKQLLAFSRKQVLDLYHQGDGARYGSGALHGLRHRKTAQGAHLGQ
;
A
#
# COMPACT_ATOMS: atom_id res chain seq x y z
N MET A 1 -10.40 -7.10 -3.77
CA MET A 1 -9.04 -7.33 -3.24
C MET A 1 -8.62 -8.79 -3.00
N PRO A 2 -9.47 -9.77 -2.61
CA PRO A 2 -8.98 -11.11 -2.23
C PRO A 2 -8.53 -12.02 -3.40
N LYS A 3 -8.90 -11.72 -4.65
CA LYS A 3 -8.44 -12.48 -5.83
C LYS A 3 -7.00 -12.14 -6.24
N LEU A 4 -6.51 -10.93 -5.93
CA LEU A 4 -5.14 -10.49 -6.25
C LEU A 4 -4.11 -11.06 -5.26
N SER A 5 -4.46 -11.20 -3.98
CA SER A 5 -3.56 -11.79 -2.97
C SER A 5 -3.32 -13.29 -3.21
N LYS A 6 -4.34 -14.03 -3.65
CA LYS A 6 -4.25 -15.47 -3.94
C LYS A 6 -3.37 -15.79 -5.17
N ALA A 7 -3.42 -14.93 -6.20
CA ALA A 7 -2.55 -15.05 -7.37
C ALA A 7 -1.08 -14.69 -7.04
N PHE A 8 -0.88 -13.75 -6.11
CA PHE A 8 0.45 -13.36 -5.64
C PHE A 8 1.13 -14.47 -4.81
N SER A 9 0.38 -15.12 -3.91
CA SER A 9 0.90 -16.21 -3.08
C SER A 9 1.25 -17.45 -3.90
N SER A 10 0.44 -17.82 -4.90
CA SER A 10 0.73 -18.99 -5.76
C SER A 10 1.97 -18.77 -6.63
N SER A 11 2.22 -17.54 -7.09
CA SER A 11 3.41 -17.20 -7.88
C SER A 11 4.70 -17.25 -7.04
N GLN A 12 4.64 -16.79 -5.78
CA GLN A 12 5.79 -16.88 -4.86
C GLN A 12 6.14 -18.33 -4.52
N SER A 13 5.16 -19.19 -4.23
CA SER A 13 5.40 -20.60 -3.93
C SER A 13 6.02 -21.35 -5.12
N TYR A 14 5.56 -21.08 -6.35
CA TYR A 14 6.11 -21.69 -7.56
C TYR A 14 7.55 -21.26 -7.83
N LEU A 15 7.91 -20.02 -7.49
CA LEU A 15 9.24 -19.47 -7.69
C LEU A 15 10.24 -19.95 -6.64
N ILE A 16 9.83 -20.08 -5.36
CA ILE A 16 10.65 -20.65 -4.29
C ILE A 16 11.02 -22.10 -4.60
N ILE A 17 10.07 -22.88 -5.12
CA ILE A 17 10.31 -24.25 -5.59
C ILE A 17 11.33 -24.26 -6.73
N LYS A 18 11.17 -23.40 -7.75
CA LYS A 18 12.14 -23.28 -8.85
C LYS A 18 13.53 -22.82 -8.38
N LEU A 19 13.61 -21.88 -7.44
CA LEU A 19 14.88 -21.41 -6.87
C LEU A 19 15.56 -22.47 -6.00
N SER A 20 14.83 -23.42 -5.41
CA SER A 20 15.41 -24.53 -4.61
C SER A 20 15.83 -25.73 -5.46
N ILE A 21 15.16 -26.00 -6.59
CA ILE A 21 15.50 -27.12 -7.47
C ILE A 21 16.83 -26.88 -8.21
N ILE A 22 17.08 -25.63 -8.56
CA ILE A 22 18.25 -25.21 -9.34
C ILE A 22 19.59 -25.50 -8.64
N PRO A 23 19.83 -25.12 -7.36
CA PRO A 23 21.06 -25.43 -6.64
C PRO A 23 21.27 -26.93 -6.47
N VAL A 24 20.20 -27.69 -6.27
CA VAL A 24 20.25 -29.16 -6.12
C VAL A 24 20.70 -29.81 -7.42
N LEU A 25 20.15 -29.39 -8.57
CA LEU A 25 20.60 -29.86 -9.88
C LEU A 25 22.06 -29.49 -10.14
N LEU A 26 22.49 -28.28 -9.78
CA LEU A 26 23.88 -27.86 -9.93
C LEU A 26 24.83 -28.74 -9.11
N LEU A 27 24.48 -29.03 -7.86
CA LEU A 27 25.24 -29.92 -6.98
C LEU A 27 25.34 -31.34 -7.54
N LEU A 28 24.26 -31.87 -8.11
CA LEU A 28 24.26 -33.19 -8.76
C LEU A 28 25.18 -33.22 -9.98
N VAL A 29 25.18 -32.16 -10.80
CA VAL A 29 26.09 -32.05 -11.96
C VAL A 29 27.56 -31.99 -11.50
N VAL A 30 27.87 -31.19 -10.50
CA VAL A 30 29.24 -31.10 -9.93
C VAL A 30 29.68 -32.45 -9.35
N ALA A 31 28.80 -33.13 -8.60
CA ALA A 31 29.09 -34.46 -8.07
C ALA A 31 29.33 -35.49 -9.19
N GLY A 32 28.57 -35.44 -10.28
CA GLY A 32 28.77 -36.28 -11.46
C GLY A 32 30.12 -36.04 -12.15
N ILE A 33 30.53 -34.78 -12.29
CA ILE A 33 31.85 -34.41 -12.85
C ILE A 33 32.97 -34.96 -11.96
N ILE A 34 32.89 -34.74 -10.64
CA ILE A 34 33.90 -35.24 -9.68
C ILE A 34 33.97 -36.77 -9.75
N PHE A 35 32.83 -37.46 -9.79
CA PHE A 35 32.79 -38.91 -9.90
C PHE A 35 33.46 -39.41 -11.19
N HIS A 36 33.16 -38.77 -12.33
CA HIS A 36 33.75 -39.14 -13.61
C HIS A 36 35.27 -38.89 -13.65
N ALA A 37 35.73 -37.73 -13.16
CA ALA A 37 37.15 -37.39 -13.07
C ALA A 37 37.90 -38.40 -12.18
N THR A 38 37.34 -38.71 -11.01
CA THR A 38 37.94 -39.68 -10.07
C THR A 38 38.05 -41.08 -10.70
N ASN A 39 36.99 -41.54 -11.38
CA ASN A 39 37.00 -42.83 -12.07
C ASN A 39 38.04 -42.87 -13.19
N THR A 40 38.22 -41.78 -13.93
CA THR A 40 39.20 -41.71 -15.03
C THR A 40 40.65 -41.69 -14.52
N ILE A 41 40.92 -40.95 -13.43
CA ILE A 41 42.23 -40.98 -12.75
C ILE A 41 42.57 -42.39 -12.27
N GLN A 42 41.58 -43.14 -11.75
CA GLN A 42 41.79 -44.54 -11.38
C GLN A 42 42.16 -45.42 -12.58
N GLN A 43 41.58 -45.17 -13.76
CA GLN A 43 41.89 -45.91 -14.99
C GLN A 43 43.25 -45.55 -15.61
N GLN A 44 43.87 -44.42 -15.24
CA GLN A 44 45.21 -44.05 -15.76
C GLN A 44 46.37 -44.84 -15.13
N LYS A 45 46.26 -45.24 -13.85
CA LYS A 45 47.30 -46.01 -13.16
C LYS A 45 47.71 -47.30 -13.92
N PRO A 46 46.78 -48.17 -14.36
CA PRO A 46 47.15 -49.35 -15.12
C PRO A 46 47.70 -49.02 -16.52
N MET A 47 47.30 -47.90 -17.14
CA MET A 47 47.81 -47.47 -18.44
C MET A 47 49.29 -47.03 -18.38
N GLY A 48 49.67 -46.29 -17.34
CA GLY A 48 51.08 -45.94 -17.11
C GLY A 48 51.96 -47.18 -16.90
N LEU A 49 51.41 -48.21 -16.25
CA LEU A 49 52.11 -49.49 -16.09
C LEU A 49 52.29 -50.22 -17.43
N LEU A 50 51.28 -50.24 -18.31
CA LEU A 50 51.38 -50.79 -19.66
C LEU A 50 52.50 -50.12 -20.47
N VAL A 51 52.54 -48.78 -20.48
CA VAL A 51 53.58 -48.00 -21.18
C VAL A 51 54.98 -48.33 -20.63
N ASN A 52 55.12 -48.41 -19.30
CA ASN A 52 56.39 -48.78 -18.67
C ASN A 52 56.85 -50.20 -19.04
N MET A 53 55.92 -51.17 -19.05
CA MET A 53 56.21 -52.57 -19.40
C MET A 53 56.53 -52.72 -20.90
N ALA A 54 55.87 -51.96 -21.78
CA ALA A 54 56.26 -51.87 -23.19
C ALA A 54 57.65 -51.24 -23.36
N GLY A 55 57.98 -50.19 -22.61
CA GLY A 55 59.33 -49.60 -22.61
C GLY A 55 60.40 -50.59 -22.16
N ARG A 56 60.06 -51.46 -21.21
CA ARG A 56 60.92 -52.58 -20.80
C ARG A 56 61.13 -53.60 -21.92
N GLN A 57 60.13 -53.90 -22.75
CA GLN A 57 60.31 -54.79 -23.91
C GLN A 57 61.40 -54.26 -24.86
N ARG A 58 61.40 -52.96 -25.13
CA ARG A 58 62.43 -52.30 -25.95
C ARG A 58 63.83 -52.50 -25.36
N MET A 59 63.98 -52.28 -24.04
CA MET A 59 65.25 -52.49 -23.33
C MET A 59 65.69 -53.96 -23.33
N LEU A 60 64.75 -54.88 -23.08
CA LEU A 60 65.01 -56.32 -23.07
C LEU A 60 65.41 -56.83 -24.46
N SER A 61 64.82 -56.31 -25.54
CA SER A 61 65.20 -56.64 -26.92
C SER A 61 66.66 -56.31 -27.20
N GLN A 62 67.13 -55.13 -26.79
CA GLN A 62 68.53 -54.72 -26.96
C GLN A 62 69.45 -55.53 -26.06
N LYS A 63 69.09 -55.69 -24.78
CA LYS A 63 69.87 -56.43 -23.79
C LYS A 63 70.05 -57.89 -24.22
N TYR A 64 68.98 -58.57 -24.62
CA TYR A 64 69.02 -59.95 -25.07
C TYR A 64 69.98 -60.12 -26.26
N THR A 65 69.86 -59.25 -27.27
CA THR A 65 70.72 -59.30 -28.45
C THR A 65 72.19 -59.09 -28.07
N LEU A 66 72.49 -58.10 -27.21
CA LEU A 66 73.85 -57.85 -26.74
C LEU A 66 74.43 -59.05 -25.98
N GLU A 67 73.66 -59.65 -25.06
CA GLU A 67 74.10 -60.82 -24.30
C GLU A 67 74.36 -62.03 -25.21
N VAL A 68 73.52 -62.25 -26.23
CA VAL A 68 73.74 -63.31 -27.23
C VAL A 68 75.01 -63.05 -28.05
N LEU A 69 75.24 -61.80 -28.49
CA LEU A 69 76.44 -61.43 -29.25
C LEU A 69 77.71 -61.65 -28.41
N LEU A 70 77.73 -61.19 -27.17
CA LEU A 70 78.86 -61.37 -26.26
C LEU A 70 79.10 -62.85 -25.94
N THR A 71 78.04 -63.63 -25.73
CA THR A 71 78.13 -65.08 -25.53
C THR A 71 78.69 -65.78 -26.76
N SER A 72 78.33 -65.34 -27.98
CA SER A 72 78.89 -65.88 -29.23
C SER A 72 80.39 -65.62 -29.40
N GLN A 73 80.94 -64.64 -28.66
CA GLN A 73 82.35 -64.27 -28.64
C GLN A 73 83.10 -64.88 -27.44
N GLY A 74 82.46 -65.78 -26.68
CA GLY A 74 83.08 -66.48 -25.55
C GLY A 74 83.00 -65.74 -24.20
N ILE A 75 82.23 -64.66 -24.09
CA ILE A 75 81.98 -63.97 -22.82
C ILE A 75 80.64 -64.45 -22.23
N GLU A 76 80.67 -65.14 -21.10
CA GLU A 76 79.46 -65.73 -20.50
C GLU A 76 78.49 -64.67 -19.96
N PHE A 77 77.27 -64.62 -20.52
CA PHE A 77 76.13 -63.86 -20.02
C PHE A 77 74.86 -64.73 -19.94
N ASP A 78 73.98 -64.44 -18.97
CA ASP A 78 72.71 -65.13 -18.79
C ASP A 78 71.59 -64.61 -19.71
N HIS A 79 71.78 -64.81 -21.02
CA HIS A 79 70.82 -64.44 -22.06
C HIS A 79 69.48 -65.22 -21.93
N ARG A 80 69.47 -66.38 -21.27
CA ARG A 80 68.28 -67.22 -21.08
C ARG A 80 67.30 -66.60 -20.08
N THR A 81 67.80 -66.06 -18.97
CA THR A 81 66.95 -65.34 -18.00
C THR A 81 66.39 -64.05 -18.60
N THR A 82 67.19 -63.33 -19.40
CA THR A 82 66.70 -62.15 -20.14
C THR A 82 65.59 -62.53 -21.12
N LEU A 83 65.74 -63.61 -21.90
CA LEU A 83 64.70 -64.10 -22.82
C LEU A 83 63.41 -64.54 -22.09
N ARG A 84 63.55 -65.24 -20.95
CA ARG A 84 62.39 -65.62 -20.13
C ARG A 84 61.61 -64.39 -19.67
N THR A 85 62.32 -63.42 -19.11
CA THR A 85 61.74 -62.14 -18.66
C THR A 85 61.07 -61.39 -19.82
N PHE A 86 61.69 -61.43 -21.00
CA PHE A 86 61.19 -60.80 -22.22
C PHE A 86 59.84 -61.40 -22.64
N ARG A 87 59.75 -62.74 -22.70
CA ARG A 87 58.51 -63.47 -23.03
C ARG A 87 57.43 -63.35 -21.96
N GLU A 88 57.77 -63.46 -20.68
CA GLU A 88 56.81 -63.33 -19.57
C GLU A 88 56.15 -61.95 -19.57
N THR A 89 56.95 -60.90 -19.76
CA THR A 89 56.45 -59.53 -19.82
C THR A 89 55.59 -59.32 -21.08
N LEU A 90 55.95 -59.89 -22.23
CA LEU A 90 55.12 -59.81 -23.44
C LEU A 90 53.79 -60.57 -23.30
N ASN A 91 53.82 -61.76 -22.69
CA ASN A 91 52.63 -62.56 -22.45
C ASN A 91 51.63 -61.82 -21.56
N ALA A 92 52.12 -61.12 -20.53
CA ALA A 92 51.29 -60.28 -19.68
C ALA A 92 50.73 -59.05 -20.42
N LEU A 93 51.46 -58.46 -21.37
CA LEU A 93 50.96 -57.38 -22.23
C LEU A 93 49.86 -57.85 -23.20
N LEU A 94 49.97 -59.07 -23.73
CA LEU A 94 49.01 -59.66 -24.67
C LEU A 94 47.70 -60.05 -23.99
N HIS A 95 47.78 -60.80 -22.89
CA HIS A 95 46.62 -61.46 -22.29
C HIS A 95 46.16 -60.85 -20.97
N GLY A 96 46.92 -59.91 -20.42
CA GLY A 96 46.75 -59.46 -19.04
C GLY A 96 47.24 -60.52 -18.05
N GLY A 97 47.49 -60.09 -16.81
CA GLY A 97 47.95 -60.99 -15.75
C GLY A 97 49.03 -60.38 -14.85
N PRO A 98 49.53 -61.16 -13.86
CA PRO A 98 50.59 -60.71 -12.98
C PRO A 98 51.91 -60.58 -13.74
N VAL A 99 52.59 -59.45 -13.57
CA VAL A 99 53.94 -59.20 -14.09
C VAL A 99 54.83 -58.68 -12.96
N VAL A 100 56.10 -59.09 -12.96
CA VAL A 100 57.10 -58.52 -12.05
C VAL A 100 57.45 -57.12 -12.53
N VAL A 101 57.11 -56.07 -11.79
CA VAL A 101 57.37 -54.66 -12.16
C VAL A 101 58.78 -54.25 -11.76
N ASN A 102 59.26 -54.74 -10.62
CA ASN A 102 60.60 -54.43 -10.10
C ASN A 102 61.41 -55.73 -9.92
N LEU A 103 62.41 -55.90 -10.78
CA LEU A 103 63.29 -57.07 -10.78
C LEU A 103 64.18 -57.20 -9.53
N LYS A 104 64.44 -56.10 -8.80
CA LYS A 104 65.29 -56.11 -7.60
C LYS A 104 64.50 -56.50 -6.34
N THR A 105 63.25 -56.07 -6.26
CA THR A 105 62.39 -56.30 -5.07
C THR A 105 61.44 -57.48 -5.25
N GLY A 106 61.25 -57.97 -6.48
CA GLY A 106 60.27 -59.02 -6.80
C GLY A 106 58.82 -58.53 -6.79
N GLU A 107 58.61 -57.22 -6.76
CA GLU A 107 57.27 -56.62 -6.71
C GLU A 107 56.48 -56.97 -7.98
N THR A 108 55.24 -57.46 -7.79
CA THR A 108 54.33 -57.83 -8.88
C THR A 108 53.15 -56.89 -8.95
N ALA A 109 52.67 -56.62 -10.16
CA ALA A 109 51.44 -55.90 -10.40
C ALA A 109 50.61 -56.61 -11.48
N TYR A 110 49.31 -56.36 -11.47
CA TYR A 110 48.41 -56.93 -12.47
C TYR A 110 48.30 -55.98 -13.67
N LEU A 111 48.65 -56.47 -14.86
CA LEU A 111 48.45 -55.76 -16.11
C LEU A 111 47.07 -56.07 -16.67
N PRO A 112 46.33 -55.07 -17.16
CA PRO A 112 45.17 -55.31 -18.01
C PRO A 112 45.63 -55.86 -19.38
N SER A 113 44.71 -56.46 -20.12
CA SER A 113 44.96 -56.86 -21.51
C SER A 113 45.12 -55.64 -22.43
N ALA A 114 45.67 -55.86 -23.62
CA ALA A 114 45.84 -54.82 -24.64
C ALA A 114 44.53 -54.01 -24.85
N PRO A 115 44.57 -52.66 -24.77
CA PRO A 115 43.36 -51.84 -24.71
C PRO A 115 42.67 -51.64 -26.07
N THR A 116 43.41 -51.80 -27.17
CA THR A 116 42.86 -51.67 -28.54
C THR A 116 43.32 -52.83 -29.42
N ARG A 117 42.54 -53.10 -30.47
CA ARG A 117 42.86 -54.13 -31.47
C ARG A 117 44.17 -53.84 -32.21
N GLU A 118 44.49 -52.58 -32.41
CA GLU A 118 45.73 -52.14 -33.04
C GLU A 118 46.96 -52.48 -32.18
N ILE A 119 46.91 -52.19 -30.88
CA ILE A 119 47.98 -52.55 -29.93
C ILE A 119 48.12 -54.07 -29.81
N LEU A 120 47.00 -54.80 -29.78
CA LEU A 120 46.99 -56.26 -29.75
C LEU A 120 47.72 -56.85 -30.97
N ASN A 121 47.37 -56.40 -32.18
CA ASN A 121 48.02 -56.84 -33.42
C ASN A 121 49.54 -56.55 -33.40
N ALA A 122 49.94 -55.38 -32.88
CA ALA A 122 51.34 -55.00 -32.78
C ALA A 122 52.13 -55.91 -31.81
N LEU A 123 51.53 -56.24 -30.66
CA LEU A 123 52.10 -57.18 -29.68
C LEU A 123 52.17 -58.62 -30.23
N GLU A 124 51.18 -59.07 -31.00
CA GLU A 124 51.20 -60.38 -31.65
C GLU A 124 52.33 -60.49 -32.66
N GLU A 125 52.55 -59.44 -33.45
CA GLU A 125 53.68 -59.38 -34.39
C GLU A 125 55.03 -59.32 -33.66
N GLN A 126 55.10 -58.59 -32.53
CA GLN A 126 56.27 -58.60 -31.66
C GLN A 126 56.56 -60.02 -31.14
N ASN A 127 55.54 -60.79 -30.77
CA ASN A 127 55.71 -62.17 -30.30
C ASN A 127 56.30 -63.09 -31.38
N LYS A 128 55.88 -62.93 -32.64
CA LYS A 128 56.47 -63.66 -33.77
C LYS A 128 57.94 -63.29 -33.96
N LEU A 129 58.26 -62.00 -33.94
CA LEU A 129 59.63 -61.51 -34.09
C LEU A 129 60.56 -61.99 -32.98
N ILE A 130 60.10 -61.99 -31.72
CA ILE A 130 60.89 -62.54 -30.58
C ILE A 130 61.13 -64.04 -30.76
N THR A 131 60.13 -64.77 -31.26
CA THR A 131 60.26 -66.21 -31.54
C THR A 131 61.34 -66.45 -32.60
N GLU A 132 61.29 -65.72 -33.72
CA GLU A 132 62.31 -65.78 -34.78
C GLU A 132 63.69 -65.33 -34.29
N LEU A 133 63.77 -64.26 -33.50
CA LEU A 133 65.00 -63.74 -32.92
C LEU A 133 65.66 -64.78 -32.01
N SER A 134 64.88 -65.44 -31.15
CA SER A 134 65.41 -66.47 -30.25
C SER A 134 65.94 -67.70 -31.00
N ALA A 135 65.25 -68.13 -32.06
CA ALA A 135 65.74 -69.22 -32.91
C ALA A 135 67.03 -68.83 -33.67
N SER A 136 67.12 -67.59 -34.15
CA SER A 136 68.34 -67.07 -34.79
C SER A 136 69.50 -66.92 -33.80
N ALA A 137 69.22 -66.58 -32.55
CA ALA A 137 70.21 -66.49 -31.49
C ALA A 137 70.81 -67.86 -31.16
N GLU A 138 69.98 -68.89 -31.01
CA GLU A 138 70.45 -70.27 -30.80
C GLU A 138 71.32 -70.75 -31.97
N ALA A 139 70.92 -70.50 -33.22
CA ALA A 139 71.70 -70.86 -34.39
C ALA A 139 73.09 -70.18 -34.42
N LEU A 140 73.18 -68.92 -34.01
CA LEU A 140 74.45 -68.20 -33.90
C LEU A 140 75.34 -68.80 -32.80
N LEU A 141 74.79 -69.10 -31.63
CA LEU A 141 75.54 -69.66 -30.50
C LEU A 141 76.09 -71.07 -30.79
N HIS A 142 75.44 -71.83 -31.66
CA HIS A 142 75.91 -73.14 -32.13
C HIS A 142 76.95 -73.07 -33.26
N THR A 143 77.21 -71.88 -33.82
CA THR A 143 78.17 -71.68 -34.91
C THR A 143 79.49 -71.12 -34.36
N SER A 144 80.56 -71.91 -34.38
CA SER A 144 81.87 -71.47 -33.87
C SER A 144 82.52 -70.42 -34.79
N PRO A 145 82.96 -69.26 -34.25
CA PRO A 145 83.61 -68.19 -35.03
C PRO A 145 84.87 -68.66 -35.76
N ASP A 146 85.62 -69.59 -35.13
CA ASP A 146 86.94 -70.02 -35.60
C ASP A 146 86.89 -71.15 -36.65
N ARG A 147 85.78 -71.89 -36.73
CA ARG A 147 85.65 -73.05 -37.63
C ARG A 147 84.84 -72.77 -38.89
N HIS A 148 83.84 -71.88 -38.84
CA HIS A 148 82.90 -71.65 -39.94
C HIS A 148 82.55 -70.16 -40.12
N TYR A 149 83.57 -69.32 -40.32
CA TYR A 149 83.43 -67.85 -40.39
C TYR A 149 82.36 -67.33 -41.38
N PRO A 150 82.20 -67.88 -42.61
CA PRO A 150 81.15 -67.41 -43.53
C PRO A 150 79.72 -67.68 -43.05
N GLU A 151 79.49 -68.82 -42.40
CA GLU A 151 78.17 -69.16 -41.84
C GLU A 151 77.92 -68.37 -40.55
N TYR A 152 78.95 -68.15 -39.73
CA TYR A 152 78.87 -67.26 -38.57
C TYR A 152 78.44 -65.84 -38.97
N LEU A 153 79.06 -65.25 -40.01
CA LEU A 153 78.67 -63.93 -40.52
C LEU A 153 77.24 -63.90 -41.07
N ARG A 154 76.77 -64.97 -41.71
CA ARG A 154 75.38 -65.08 -42.18
C ARG A 154 74.39 -65.08 -41.02
N GLN A 155 74.64 -65.90 -39.99
CA GLN A 155 73.79 -65.96 -38.79
C GLN A 155 73.83 -64.65 -38.01
N LEU A 156 75.00 -64.00 -37.94
CA LEU A 156 75.16 -62.69 -37.32
C LEU A 156 74.32 -61.61 -38.01
N ASN A 157 74.40 -61.53 -39.35
CA ASN A 157 73.58 -60.60 -40.13
C ASN A 157 72.07 -60.86 -39.98
N LYS A 158 71.67 -62.13 -39.91
CA LYS A 158 70.28 -62.51 -39.67
C LYS A 158 69.81 -62.08 -38.27
N LEU A 159 70.62 -62.32 -37.24
CA LEU A 159 70.34 -61.93 -35.87
C LEU A 159 70.22 -60.40 -35.73
N THR A 160 71.16 -59.64 -36.28
CA THR A 160 71.15 -58.17 -36.20
C THR A 160 69.96 -57.57 -36.94
N THR A 161 69.58 -58.14 -38.09
CA THR A 161 68.38 -57.74 -38.84
C THR A 161 67.09 -58.02 -38.04
N LEU A 162 66.96 -59.21 -37.46
CA LEU A 162 65.81 -59.56 -36.62
C LEU A 162 65.77 -58.73 -35.33
N SER A 163 66.93 -58.41 -34.75
CA SER A 163 67.02 -57.53 -33.58
C SER A 163 66.55 -56.13 -33.91
N ALA A 164 66.93 -55.57 -35.06
CA ALA A 164 66.46 -54.25 -35.49
C ALA A 164 64.93 -54.25 -35.65
N ARG A 165 64.37 -55.24 -36.35
CA ARG A 165 62.91 -55.37 -36.52
C ARG A 165 62.17 -55.56 -35.20
N THR A 166 62.71 -56.38 -34.28
CA THR A 166 62.12 -56.61 -32.95
C THR A 166 62.15 -55.32 -32.11
N TYR A 167 63.22 -54.55 -32.21
CA TYR A 167 63.34 -53.25 -31.55
C TYR A 167 62.34 -52.24 -32.11
N ASP A 168 62.26 -52.09 -33.43
CA ASP A 168 61.33 -51.17 -34.09
C ASP A 168 59.88 -51.52 -33.73
N GLN A 169 59.55 -52.81 -33.68
CA GLN A 169 58.23 -53.26 -33.26
C GLN A 169 57.95 -52.99 -31.78
N SER A 170 58.96 -53.17 -30.91
CA SER A 170 58.85 -52.83 -29.49
C SER A 170 58.66 -51.32 -29.30
N ASP A 171 59.31 -50.49 -30.12
CA ASP A 171 59.15 -49.04 -30.11
C ASP A 171 57.75 -48.62 -30.60
N LEU A 172 57.24 -49.25 -31.67
CA LEU A 172 55.88 -49.02 -32.16
C LEU A 172 54.82 -49.30 -31.08
N VAL A 173 54.95 -50.41 -30.34
CA VAL A 173 54.04 -50.73 -29.23
C VAL A 173 54.07 -49.65 -28.14
N VAL A 174 55.25 -49.12 -27.80
CA VAL A 174 55.39 -48.00 -26.85
C VAL A 174 54.69 -46.75 -27.38
N GLN A 175 54.88 -46.40 -28.66
CA GLN A 175 54.25 -45.24 -29.27
C GLN A 175 52.72 -45.36 -29.28
N LEU A 176 52.18 -46.52 -29.67
CA LEU A 176 50.73 -46.76 -29.71
C LEU A 176 50.10 -46.69 -28.31
N LEU A 177 50.74 -47.29 -27.29
CA LEU A 177 50.28 -47.19 -25.90
C LEU A 177 50.37 -45.76 -25.36
N GLY A 178 51.44 -45.03 -25.71
CA GLY A 178 51.61 -43.62 -25.37
C GLY A 178 50.51 -42.73 -25.96
N GLN A 179 50.25 -42.86 -27.26
CA GLN A 179 49.19 -42.13 -27.96
C GLN A 179 47.80 -42.47 -27.40
N HIS A 180 47.53 -43.74 -27.13
CA HIS A 180 46.27 -44.15 -26.52
C HIS A 180 46.08 -43.51 -25.14
N SER A 181 47.12 -43.50 -24.31
CA SER A 181 47.12 -42.83 -23.00
C SER A 181 46.87 -41.33 -23.12
N GLU A 182 47.60 -40.63 -24.00
CA GLU A 182 47.46 -39.17 -24.20
C GLU A 182 46.08 -38.78 -24.74
N SER A 183 45.56 -39.53 -25.73
CA SER A 183 44.25 -39.26 -26.32
C SER A 183 43.13 -39.32 -25.29
N ALA A 184 43.15 -40.33 -24.40
CA ALA A 184 42.18 -40.46 -23.32
C ALA A 184 42.21 -39.26 -22.35
N VAL A 185 43.41 -38.75 -22.01
CA VAL A 185 43.57 -37.56 -21.16
C VAL A 185 43.03 -36.31 -21.87
N SER A 186 43.33 -36.14 -23.15
CA SER A 186 42.92 -34.96 -23.91
C SER A 186 41.40 -34.83 -24.04
N VAL A 187 40.71 -35.94 -24.30
CA VAL A 187 39.23 -35.98 -24.39
C VAL A 187 38.60 -35.63 -23.04
N LEU A 188 39.16 -36.12 -21.94
CA LEU A 188 38.71 -35.79 -20.59
C LEU A 188 38.82 -34.28 -20.33
N LEU A 189 39.98 -33.67 -20.59
CA LEU A 189 40.20 -32.24 -20.37
C LEU A 189 39.23 -31.38 -21.20
N ILE A 190 38.93 -31.78 -22.44
CA ILE A 190 37.95 -31.08 -23.28
C ILE A 190 36.54 -31.16 -22.67
N LEU A 191 36.11 -32.34 -22.22
CA LEU A 191 34.81 -32.53 -21.58
C LEU A 191 34.71 -31.72 -20.28
N GLU A 192 35.73 -31.78 -19.42
CA GLU A 192 35.76 -31.02 -18.17
C GLU A 192 35.65 -29.51 -18.44
N ASN A 193 36.47 -28.97 -19.36
CA ASN A 193 36.42 -27.56 -19.73
C ASN A 193 35.05 -27.16 -20.31
N ALA A 194 34.46 -27.99 -21.17
CA ALA A 194 33.13 -27.73 -21.73
C ALA A 194 32.05 -27.70 -20.65
N THR A 195 32.10 -28.63 -19.68
CA THR A 195 31.15 -28.62 -18.55
C THR A 195 31.33 -27.40 -17.64
N LEU A 196 32.57 -26.97 -17.38
CA LEU A 196 32.87 -25.78 -16.58
C LEU A 196 32.32 -24.49 -17.21
N VAL A 197 32.49 -24.35 -18.53
CA VAL A 197 31.95 -23.22 -19.31
C VAL A 197 30.42 -23.23 -19.26
N LEU A 198 29.79 -24.39 -19.46
CA LEU A 198 28.32 -24.51 -19.40
C LEU A 198 27.78 -24.12 -18.02
N LEU A 199 28.42 -24.59 -16.93
CA LEU A 199 28.05 -24.25 -15.56
C LEU A 199 28.21 -22.74 -15.28
N SER A 200 29.28 -22.14 -15.79
CA SER A 200 29.54 -20.70 -15.64
C SER A 200 28.50 -19.85 -16.35
N VAL A 201 28.12 -20.20 -17.60
CA VAL A 201 27.04 -19.52 -18.33
C VAL A 201 25.71 -19.65 -17.60
N LEU A 202 25.38 -20.85 -17.11
CA LEU A 202 24.15 -21.09 -16.34
C LEU A 202 24.12 -20.23 -15.07
N GLY A 203 25.23 -20.15 -14.34
CA GLY A 203 25.38 -19.32 -13.15
C GLY A 203 25.15 -17.82 -13.43
N ILE A 204 25.72 -17.30 -14.52
CA ILE A 204 25.54 -15.90 -14.93
C ILE A 204 24.08 -15.62 -15.26
N VAL A 205 23.42 -16.48 -16.05
CA VAL A 205 22.01 -16.32 -16.44
C VAL A 205 21.11 -16.31 -15.19
N MET A 206 21.34 -17.22 -14.26
CA MET A 206 20.59 -17.26 -13.00
C MET A 206 20.82 -16.01 -12.14
N GLY A 207 22.07 -15.58 -12.00
CA GLY A 207 22.42 -14.36 -11.27
C GLY A 207 21.70 -13.13 -11.84
N CYS A 208 21.72 -12.96 -13.16
CA CYS A 208 20.98 -11.88 -13.83
C CYS A 208 19.48 -11.95 -13.57
N ARG A 209 18.86 -13.14 -13.61
CA ARG A 209 17.43 -13.30 -13.34
C ARG A 209 17.07 -12.95 -11.89
N ILE A 210 17.89 -13.34 -10.92
CA ILE A 210 17.67 -13.01 -9.50
C ILE A 210 17.75 -11.50 -9.30
N ILE A 211 18.76 -10.83 -9.86
CA ILE A 211 18.93 -9.37 -9.75
C ILE A 211 17.74 -8.64 -10.37
N LEU A 212 17.32 -9.04 -11.58
CA LEU A 212 16.16 -8.45 -12.26
C LEU A 212 14.89 -8.62 -11.42
N TYR A 213 14.68 -9.80 -10.86
CA TYR A 213 13.52 -10.09 -10.01
C TYR A 213 13.50 -9.21 -8.76
N VAL A 214 14.62 -9.09 -8.04
CA VAL A 214 14.71 -8.24 -6.85
C VAL A 214 14.42 -6.78 -7.18
N LYS A 215 14.94 -6.27 -8.32
CA LYS A 215 14.62 -4.90 -8.78
C LYS A 215 13.15 -4.73 -9.10
N LEU A 216 12.54 -5.68 -9.81
CA LEU A 216 11.13 -5.60 -10.20
C LEU A 216 10.21 -5.63 -8.98
N ASN A 217 10.52 -6.48 -8.00
CA ASN A 217 9.71 -6.64 -6.80
C ASN A 217 9.77 -5.38 -5.91
N LYS A 218 10.95 -4.79 -5.71
CA LYS A 218 11.09 -3.48 -5.02
C LYS A 218 10.31 -2.37 -5.72
N GLY A 219 10.37 -2.31 -7.05
CA GLY A 219 9.61 -1.31 -7.82
C GLY A 219 8.09 -1.47 -7.68
N LEU A 220 7.62 -2.71 -7.55
CA LEU A 220 6.21 -2.99 -7.32
C LEU A 220 5.76 -2.60 -5.91
N GLU A 221 6.56 -2.89 -4.89
CA GLU A 221 6.28 -2.47 -3.50
C GLU A 221 6.13 -0.95 -3.39
N ILE A 222 7.03 -0.19 -4.03
CA ILE A 222 6.94 1.28 -4.07
C ILE A 222 5.63 1.74 -4.71
N LYS A 223 5.24 1.15 -5.86
CA LYS A 223 3.98 1.49 -6.53
C LYS A 223 2.76 1.15 -5.68
N VAL A 224 2.74 -0.01 -5.01
CA VAL A 224 1.64 -0.40 -4.12
C VAL A 224 1.49 0.59 -2.98
N GLU A 225 2.59 1.02 -2.37
CA GLU A 225 2.54 2.02 -1.29
C GLU A 225 2.08 3.40 -1.81
N GLN A 226 2.49 3.81 -3.01
CA GLN A 226 1.99 5.03 -3.64
C GLN A 226 0.47 4.99 -3.84
N TYR A 227 -0.06 3.88 -4.38
CA TYR A 227 -1.50 3.72 -4.55
C TYR A 227 -2.24 3.71 -3.22
N ARG A 228 -1.66 3.10 -2.17
CA ARG A 228 -2.23 3.09 -0.83
C ARG A 228 -2.35 4.50 -0.26
N LYS A 229 -1.27 5.29 -0.32
CA LYS A 229 -1.26 6.69 0.15
C LYS A 229 -2.27 7.56 -0.61
N LEU A 230 -2.35 7.40 -1.94
CA LEU A 230 -3.32 8.15 -2.74
C LEU A 230 -4.77 7.77 -2.37
N ALA A 231 -5.04 6.48 -2.13
CA ALA A 231 -6.36 6.02 -1.70
C ALA A 231 -6.72 6.55 -0.30
N GLU A 232 -5.76 6.55 0.64
CA GLU A 232 -5.93 7.16 1.96
C GLU A 232 -6.19 8.67 1.87
N GLU A 233 -5.44 9.39 1.03
CA GLU A 233 -5.63 10.84 0.83
C GLU A 233 -7.00 11.15 0.21
N LEU A 234 -7.44 10.38 -0.78
CA LEU A 234 -8.79 10.51 -1.36
C LEU A 234 -9.88 10.26 -0.32
N THR A 235 -9.75 9.20 0.48
CA THR A 235 -10.71 8.88 1.55
C THR A 235 -10.73 9.98 2.61
N LYS A 236 -9.57 10.52 2.96
CA LYS A 236 -9.45 11.65 3.89
C LYS A 236 -10.14 12.90 3.34
N LYS A 237 -9.86 13.28 2.08
CA LYS A 237 -10.51 14.42 1.42
C LYS A 237 -12.02 14.25 1.28
N GLU A 238 -12.50 13.05 0.99
CA GLU A 238 -13.94 12.75 0.94
C GLU A 238 -14.61 12.91 2.31
N SER A 239 -13.95 12.45 3.38
CA SER A 239 -14.41 12.62 4.76
C SER A 239 -14.39 14.09 5.19
N GLU A 240 -13.30 14.82 4.92
CA GLU A 240 -13.18 16.26 5.20
C GLU A 240 -14.28 17.06 4.52
N TRP A 241 -14.54 16.78 3.23
CA TRP A 241 -15.63 17.43 2.49
C TRP A 241 -17.01 17.10 3.09
N SER A 242 -17.24 15.84 3.47
CA SER A 242 -18.48 15.44 4.12
C SER A 242 -18.71 16.16 5.43
N ASN A 243 -17.67 16.23 6.27
CA ASN A 243 -17.73 16.89 7.58
C ASN A 243 -17.91 18.40 7.43
N ALA A 244 -17.23 19.03 6.45
CA ALA A 244 -17.39 20.45 6.17
C ALA A 244 -18.83 20.79 5.73
N MET A 245 -19.42 19.98 4.85
CA MET A 245 -20.82 20.14 4.45
C MET A 245 -21.80 19.90 5.60
N ASP A 246 -21.54 18.91 6.46
CA ASP A 246 -22.40 18.57 7.61
C ASP A 246 -22.30 19.57 8.78
N PHE A 247 -21.22 20.35 8.84
CA PHE A 247 -21.03 21.39 9.85
C PHE A 247 -21.92 22.61 9.60
N VAL A 248 -22.18 22.95 8.34
CA VAL A 248 -23.06 24.06 7.98
C VAL A 248 -24.50 23.74 8.42
N GLY A 249 -25.17 24.69 9.08
CA GLY A 249 -26.55 24.51 9.56
C GLY A 249 -27.60 24.45 8.45
N ASP A 250 -27.26 24.97 7.27
CA ASP A 250 -28.13 25.03 6.10
C ASP A 250 -28.17 23.69 5.35
N ALA A 251 -29.31 23.40 4.73
CA ALA A 251 -29.43 22.24 3.88
C ALA A 251 -28.71 22.49 2.54
N ILE A 252 -27.64 21.73 2.30
CA ILE A 252 -26.80 21.82 1.10
C ILE A 252 -26.84 20.49 0.36
N TYR A 253 -27.07 20.55 -0.94
CA TYR A 253 -27.08 19.37 -1.81
C TYR A 253 -26.64 19.65 -3.23
N LEU A 254 -26.10 18.62 -3.86
CA LEU A 254 -25.59 18.63 -5.22
C LEU A 254 -26.52 17.82 -6.11
N LEU A 255 -26.88 18.39 -7.25
CA LEU A 255 -27.72 17.77 -8.26
C LEU A 255 -26.95 17.52 -9.55
N GLY A 256 -27.28 16.42 -10.22
CA GLY A 256 -26.94 16.21 -11.62
C GLY A 256 -27.79 17.06 -12.56
N LEU A 257 -27.41 17.13 -13.84
CA LEU A 257 -28.16 17.87 -14.86
C LEU A 257 -29.54 17.27 -15.17
N ASP A 258 -29.83 16.06 -14.70
CA ASP A 258 -31.10 15.36 -14.79
C ASP A 258 -31.98 15.53 -13.54
N ASP A 259 -31.62 16.50 -12.69
CA ASP A 259 -32.30 16.85 -11.44
C ASP A 259 -32.26 15.76 -10.34
N ARG A 260 -31.35 14.78 -10.47
CA ARG A 260 -31.13 13.76 -9.43
C ARG A 260 -30.15 14.24 -8.37
N VAL A 261 -30.43 13.92 -7.10
CA VAL A 261 -29.53 14.24 -5.99
C VAL A 261 -28.31 13.34 -6.04
N LEU A 262 -27.14 13.93 -6.26
CA LEU A 262 -25.86 13.23 -6.25
C LEU A 262 -25.29 13.14 -4.83
N ARG A 263 -25.51 14.20 -4.02
CA ARG A 263 -25.03 14.29 -2.64
C ARG A 263 -25.88 15.28 -1.85
N ALA A 264 -26.02 15.05 -0.55
CA ALA A 264 -26.64 15.99 0.38
C ALA A 264 -26.00 15.91 1.77
N ASN A 265 -26.08 17.01 2.54
CA ASN A 265 -25.61 17.08 3.91
C ASN A 265 -26.70 16.70 4.94
N ARG A 266 -26.29 16.52 6.20
CA ARG A 266 -27.17 16.17 7.32
C ARG A 266 -28.37 17.10 7.52
N PRO A 267 -28.23 18.44 7.47
CA PRO A 267 -29.37 19.34 7.58
C PRO A 267 -30.47 19.08 6.55
N LEU A 268 -30.17 18.70 5.30
CA LEU A 268 -31.21 18.36 4.32
C LEU A 268 -32.04 17.15 4.80
N TYR A 269 -31.38 16.09 5.28
CA TYR A 269 -32.07 14.90 5.77
C TYR A 269 -32.96 15.22 6.98
N LYS A 270 -32.48 16.07 7.89
CA LYS A 270 -33.26 16.53 9.05
C LYS A 270 -34.47 17.37 8.63
N MET A 271 -34.28 18.27 7.66
CA MET A 271 -35.31 19.18 7.17
C MET A 271 -36.41 18.43 6.40
N THR A 272 -36.04 17.45 5.57
CA THR A 272 -37.00 16.66 4.78
C THR A 272 -37.57 15.46 5.55
N GLY A 273 -36.91 15.02 6.63
CA GLY A 273 -37.25 13.81 7.37
C GLY A 273 -36.91 12.50 6.65
N LEU A 274 -36.18 12.56 5.53
CA LEU A 274 -35.85 11.40 4.69
C LEU A 274 -34.43 10.88 4.97
N SER A 275 -34.23 9.58 4.81
CA SER A 275 -32.91 8.97 4.96
C SER A 275 -32.03 9.17 3.69
N PRO A 276 -30.69 9.07 3.80
CA PRO A 276 -29.81 9.20 2.64
C PRO A 276 -30.17 8.27 1.48
N ASP A 277 -30.54 7.02 1.78
CA ASP A 277 -30.90 6.02 0.76
C ASP A 277 -32.19 6.35 0.01
N GLN A 278 -33.08 7.15 0.62
CA GLN A 278 -34.31 7.63 0.00
C GLN A 278 -34.10 8.90 -0.83
N VAL A 279 -33.02 9.65 -0.57
CA VAL A 279 -32.76 10.94 -1.22
C VAL A 279 -31.77 10.81 -2.37
N ILE A 280 -30.67 10.08 -2.18
CA ILE A 280 -29.61 9.97 -3.19
C ILE A 280 -30.12 9.22 -4.44
N GLY A 281 -29.85 9.79 -5.61
CA GLY A 281 -30.29 9.28 -6.91
C GLY A 281 -31.74 9.60 -7.27
N GLN A 282 -32.55 10.11 -6.33
CA GLN A 282 -33.92 10.51 -6.62
C GLN A 282 -34.00 11.89 -7.24
N LYS A 283 -35.07 12.13 -8.02
CA LYS A 283 -35.37 13.47 -8.53
C LYS A 283 -35.82 14.35 -7.36
N ILE A 284 -35.10 15.44 -7.16
CA ILE A 284 -35.39 16.38 -6.06
C ILE A 284 -36.80 16.99 -6.13
N THR A 285 -37.38 17.14 -7.32
CA THR A 285 -38.76 17.61 -7.48
C THR A 285 -39.76 16.65 -6.86
N THR A 286 -39.50 15.34 -6.90
CA THR A 286 -40.36 14.33 -6.25
C THR A 286 -40.24 14.37 -4.73
N LEU A 287 -39.10 14.84 -4.20
CA LEU A 287 -38.86 14.96 -2.76
C LEU A 287 -39.49 16.23 -2.18
N LEU A 288 -39.31 17.38 -2.84
CA LEU A 288 -39.81 18.69 -2.36
C LEU A 288 -41.22 19.02 -2.85
N HIS A 289 -41.66 18.43 -3.97
CA HIS A 289 -42.99 18.62 -4.56
C HIS A 289 -43.67 17.26 -4.85
N PRO A 290 -43.92 16.42 -3.83
CA PRO A 290 -44.44 15.06 -4.03
C PRO A 290 -45.84 15.02 -4.68
N GLN A 291 -46.65 16.06 -4.51
CA GLN A 291 -47.98 16.19 -5.12
C GLN A 291 -47.96 16.96 -6.45
N GLY A 292 -46.78 17.29 -6.97
CA GLY A 292 -46.61 18.19 -8.11
C GLY A 292 -46.68 19.68 -7.72
N GLU A 293 -46.34 20.54 -8.66
CA GLU A 293 -46.41 22.00 -8.50
C GLU A 293 -47.81 22.49 -8.91
N SER A 294 -48.57 23.07 -7.98
CA SER A 294 -49.86 23.73 -8.30
C SER A 294 -49.66 25.08 -9.00
N ILE A 295 -48.52 25.73 -8.74
CA ILE A 295 -48.08 27.01 -9.33
C ILE A 295 -46.56 26.88 -9.62
N PRO A 296 -46.04 27.34 -10.78
CA PRO A 296 -44.64 27.14 -11.16
C PRO A 296 -43.64 27.59 -10.08
N CYS A 297 -42.84 26.66 -9.56
CA CYS A 297 -41.88 26.97 -8.50
C CYS A 297 -40.69 27.77 -9.07
N PRO A 298 -40.37 28.97 -8.52
CA PRO A 298 -39.29 29.83 -9.03
C PRO A 298 -37.90 29.19 -8.90
N VAL A 299 -37.68 28.34 -7.88
CA VAL A 299 -36.44 27.57 -7.70
C VAL A 299 -36.30 26.53 -8.81
N CYS A 300 -37.37 25.78 -9.09
CA CYS A 300 -37.40 24.79 -10.17
C CYS A 300 -37.21 25.45 -11.53
N GLN A 301 -37.78 26.65 -11.73
CA GLN A 301 -37.60 27.42 -12.94
C GLN A 301 -36.14 27.88 -13.13
N ALA A 302 -35.52 28.48 -12.10
CA ALA A 302 -34.12 28.92 -12.18
C ALA A 302 -33.15 27.77 -12.55
N ARG A 303 -33.43 26.56 -12.04
CA ARG A 303 -32.68 25.36 -12.40
C ARG A 303 -32.90 24.92 -13.85
N ARG A 304 -34.15 24.89 -14.32
CA ARG A 304 -34.47 24.60 -15.73
C ARG A 304 -33.81 25.60 -16.68
N ASP A 305 -33.78 26.86 -16.28
CA ASP A 305 -33.12 27.95 -17.00
C ASP A 305 -31.59 27.93 -16.89
N ARG A 306 -31.03 27.04 -16.05
CA ARG A 306 -29.58 26.87 -15.81
C ARG A 306 -28.88 28.18 -15.44
N ARG A 307 -29.52 28.94 -14.56
CA ARG A 307 -29.02 30.23 -14.06
C ARG A 307 -28.86 30.20 -12.55
N ASP A 308 -27.94 31.03 -12.08
CA ASP A 308 -27.79 31.28 -10.65
C ASP A 308 -28.97 32.14 -10.17
N ALA A 309 -29.47 31.85 -8.98
CA ALA A 309 -30.57 32.59 -8.38
C ALA A 309 -30.58 32.42 -6.86
N THR A 310 -31.03 33.46 -6.17
CA THR A 310 -31.37 33.43 -4.74
C THR A 310 -32.84 33.79 -4.63
N ILE A 311 -33.64 32.91 -4.02
CA ILE A 311 -35.09 33.07 -3.91
C ILE A 311 -35.48 32.98 -2.45
N THR A 312 -36.05 34.06 -1.91
CA THR A 312 -36.62 34.10 -0.57
C THR A 312 -38.11 33.76 -0.61
N MET A 313 -38.55 32.93 0.32
CA MET A 313 -39.92 32.42 0.38
C MET A 313 -40.43 32.51 1.80
N GLU A 314 -41.47 33.31 2.01
CA GLU A 314 -42.15 33.45 3.30
C GLU A 314 -42.92 32.19 3.69
N THR A 315 -43.29 32.10 4.98
CA THR A 315 -44.02 30.96 5.56
C THR A 315 -45.32 30.63 4.82
N ASP A 316 -46.05 31.65 4.40
CA ASP A 316 -47.35 31.60 3.73
C ASP A 316 -47.26 31.58 2.21
N ASN A 317 -46.04 31.60 1.65
CA ASN A 317 -45.83 31.58 0.22
C ASN A 317 -46.34 30.26 -0.38
N PRO A 318 -47.26 30.27 -1.36
CA PRO A 318 -47.80 29.06 -1.99
C PRO A 318 -46.75 28.13 -2.61
N HIS A 319 -45.57 28.68 -2.94
CA HIS A 319 -44.46 27.92 -3.51
C HIS A 319 -43.57 27.27 -2.46
N ASN A 320 -43.74 27.57 -1.17
CA ASN A 320 -42.86 27.13 -0.08
C ASN A 320 -43.26 25.73 0.40
N PRO A 321 -42.50 24.68 0.08
CA PRO A 321 -42.84 23.31 0.48
C PRO A 321 -42.52 23.00 1.94
N ILE A 322 -41.80 23.90 2.63
CA ILE A 322 -41.23 23.66 3.97
C ILE A 322 -42.11 24.26 5.08
N GLY A 323 -42.92 25.28 4.75
CA GLY A 323 -43.83 25.93 5.69
C GLY A 323 -43.12 26.75 6.77
N ARG A 324 -41.92 27.26 6.46
CA ARG A 324 -41.09 28.16 7.26
C ARG A 324 -40.43 29.19 6.35
N PRO A 325 -40.08 30.40 6.81
CA PRO A 325 -39.41 31.36 5.94
C PRO A 325 -38.02 30.81 5.57
N ILE A 326 -37.76 30.69 4.27
CA ILE A 326 -36.52 30.09 3.74
C ILE A 326 -35.92 30.96 2.65
N GLU A 327 -34.61 30.90 2.52
CA GLU A 327 -33.89 31.39 1.36
C GLU A 327 -33.25 30.21 0.62
N VAL A 328 -33.57 30.07 -0.66
CA VAL A 328 -33.06 29.01 -1.52
C VAL A 328 -32.06 29.59 -2.52
N MET A 329 -30.83 29.10 -2.46
CA MET A 329 -29.76 29.47 -3.38
C MET A 329 -29.53 28.38 -4.42
N VAL A 330 -29.52 28.77 -5.69
CA VAL A 330 -29.24 27.93 -6.85
C VAL A 330 -27.93 28.41 -7.46
N LYS A 331 -26.93 27.53 -7.54
CA LYS A 331 -25.64 27.83 -8.15
C LYS A 331 -25.23 26.77 -9.16
N MET A 332 -25.03 27.17 -10.41
CA MET A 332 -24.62 26.30 -11.50
C MET A 332 -23.10 26.07 -11.48
N ILE A 333 -22.66 24.83 -11.25
CA ILE A 333 -21.26 24.44 -11.37
C ILE A 333 -20.96 24.18 -12.86
N ARG A 334 -19.90 24.80 -13.37
CA ARG A 334 -19.47 24.70 -14.76
C ARG A 334 -18.05 24.16 -14.85
N ASP A 335 -17.72 23.50 -15.96
CA ASP A 335 -16.35 23.11 -16.27
C ASP A 335 -15.50 24.32 -16.71
N GLU A 336 -14.19 24.11 -16.95
CA GLU A 336 -13.26 25.13 -17.43
C GLU A 336 -13.66 25.73 -18.79
N ARG A 337 -14.57 25.08 -19.53
CA ARG A 337 -15.07 25.50 -20.84
C ARG A 337 -16.45 26.18 -20.74
N GLY A 338 -16.96 26.39 -19.53
CA GLY A 338 -18.25 27.05 -19.26
C GLY A 338 -19.48 26.15 -19.39
N LYS A 339 -19.30 24.86 -19.68
CA LYS A 339 -20.40 23.89 -19.82
C LYS A 339 -20.94 23.52 -18.42
N PRO A 340 -22.27 23.49 -18.21
CA PRO A 340 -22.84 23.10 -16.93
C PRO A 340 -22.47 21.63 -16.62
N LEU A 341 -21.93 21.40 -15.42
CA LEU A 341 -21.57 20.10 -14.87
C LEU A 341 -22.64 19.60 -13.90
N ASN A 342 -22.91 20.38 -12.86
CA ASN A 342 -23.82 20.04 -11.74
C ASN A 342 -24.49 21.31 -11.21
N VAL A 343 -25.46 21.16 -10.32
CA VAL A 343 -26.12 22.30 -9.62
C VAL A 343 -25.94 22.14 -8.13
N LEU A 344 -25.38 23.16 -7.47
CA LEU A 344 -25.30 23.26 -6.02
C LEU A 344 -26.51 24.04 -5.50
N MET A 345 -27.18 23.47 -4.51
CA MET A 345 -28.36 24.03 -3.88
C MET A 345 -28.08 24.28 -2.40
N GLY A 346 -28.51 25.43 -1.89
CA GLY A 346 -28.53 25.77 -0.47
C GLY A 346 -29.92 26.18 -0.04
N ILE A 347 -30.36 25.77 1.14
CA ILE A 347 -31.62 26.22 1.76
C ILE A 347 -31.29 26.69 3.17
N HIS A 348 -31.46 27.99 3.40
CA HIS A 348 -31.23 28.66 4.67
C HIS A 348 -32.58 28.89 5.37
N ASP A 349 -32.69 28.50 6.64
CA ASP A 349 -33.88 28.72 7.47
C ASP A 349 -33.81 30.11 8.12
N LEU A 350 -34.74 31.00 7.77
CA LEU A 350 -34.80 32.37 8.24
C LEU A 350 -35.61 32.54 9.53
N SER A 351 -36.17 31.47 10.08
CA SER A 351 -37.06 31.54 11.26
C SER A 351 -36.39 32.22 12.46
N GLY A 352 -35.11 31.91 12.69
CA GLY A 352 -34.35 32.52 13.80
C GLY A 352 -34.13 34.02 13.64
N LEU A 353 -34.06 34.53 12.40
CA LEU A 353 -33.90 35.96 12.13
C LEU A 353 -35.21 36.71 12.43
N GLU A 354 -36.35 36.12 12.09
CA GLU A 354 -37.68 36.65 12.37
C GLU A 354 -37.92 36.76 13.89
N GLU A 355 -37.58 35.71 14.64
CA GLU A 355 -37.68 35.68 16.10
C GLU A 355 -36.76 36.72 16.76
N ALA A 356 -35.51 36.82 16.28
CA ALA A 356 -34.57 37.82 16.77
C ALA A 356 -35.07 39.24 16.53
N ARG A 357 -35.61 39.52 15.34
CA ARG A 357 -36.19 40.84 15.00
C ARG A 357 -37.38 41.18 15.91
N LYS A 358 -38.30 40.24 16.10
CA LYS A 358 -39.47 40.43 17.00
C LYS A 358 -39.05 40.70 18.45
N SER A 359 -38.06 39.95 18.94
CA SER A 359 -37.49 40.14 20.28
C SER A 359 -36.86 41.53 20.43
N GLU A 360 -36.15 42.02 19.41
CA GLU A 360 -35.56 43.35 19.42
C GLU A 360 -36.63 44.46 19.38
N GLU A 361 -37.66 44.31 18.54
CA GLU A 361 -38.80 45.24 18.51
C GLU A 361 -39.51 45.33 19.88
N GLU A 362 -39.72 44.20 20.55
CA GLU A 362 -40.29 44.15 21.90
C GLU A 362 -39.38 44.84 22.94
N ARG A 363 -38.07 44.58 22.86
CA ARG A 363 -37.07 45.22 23.74
C ARG A 363 -37.09 46.74 23.59
N LEU A 364 -37.12 47.25 22.37
CA LEU A 364 -37.16 48.70 22.09
C LEU A 364 -38.46 49.33 22.61
N ARG A 365 -39.60 48.65 22.47
CA ARG A 365 -40.89 49.10 23.00
C ARG A 365 -40.87 49.21 24.53
N LEU A 366 -40.35 48.19 25.22
CA LEU A 366 -40.23 48.19 26.69
C LEU A 366 -39.28 49.29 27.18
N GLN A 367 -38.16 49.51 26.47
CA GLN A 367 -37.22 50.59 26.80
C GLN A 367 -37.87 51.97 26.70
N SER A 368 -38.70 52.21 25.66
CA SER A 368 -39.45 53.46 25.51
C SER A 368 -40.44 53.69 26.65
N GLN A 369 -41.18 52.65 27.05
CA GLN A 369 -42.11 52.71 28.19
C GLN A 369 -41.38 53.02 29.51
N LEU A 370 -40.21 52.42 29.75
CA LEU A 370 -39.41 52.66 30.96
C LEU A 370 -38.92 54.11 31.04
N ILE A 371 -38.43 54.68 29.93
CA ILE A 371 -38.02 56.09 29.88
C ILE A 371 -39.19 57.02 30.21
N GLN A 372 -40.39 56.73 29.69
CA GLN A 372 -41.58 57.53 29.97
C GLN A 372 -42.00 57.44 31.44
N ALA A 373 -41.93 56.25 32.04
CA ALA A 373 -42.21 56.04 33.46
C ALA A 373 -41.22 56.82 34.36
N GLN A 374 -39.92 56.79 34.06
CA GLN A 374 -38.89 57.52 34.81
C GLN A 374 -39.05 59.04 34.72
N LYS A 375 -39.43 59.56 33.54
CA LYS A 375 -39.78 60.98 33.38
C LYS A 375 -40.96 61.35 34.29
N MET A 376 -41.98 60.51 34.32
CA MET A 376 -43.18 60.78 35.12
C MET A 376 -42.92 60.70 36.63
N GLU A 377 -42.09 59.75 37.07
CA GLU A 377 -41.61 59.67 38.45
C GLU A 377 -40.85 60.95 38.86
N SER A 378 -39.98 61.44 37.99
CA SER A 378 -39.20 62.67 38.23
C SER A 378 -40.10 63.91 38.31
N VAL A 379 -41.06 64.05 37.38
CA VAL A 379 -42.07 65.11 37.42
C VAL A 379 -42.89 65.03 38.71
N GLY A 380 -43.24 63.82 39.16
CA GLY A 380 -44.01 63.66 40.38
C GLY A 380 -43.25 63.98 41.66
N ARG A 381 -41.96 63.64 41.74
CA ARG A 381 -41.09 64.06 42.86
C ARG A 381 -40.92 65.58 42.90
N LEU A 382 -40.68 66.22 41.76
CA LEU A 382 -40.56 67.67 41.66
C LEU A 382 -41.86 68.37 42.06
N ALA A 383 -43.01 67.93 41.52
CA ALA A 383 -44.31 68.47 41.89
C ALA A 383 -44.61 68.33 43.38
N GLY A 384 -44.22 67.20 44.00
CA GLY A 384 -44.31 66.97 45.44
C GLY A 384 -43.50 67.96 46.27
N GLY A 385 -42.23 68.18 45.91
CA GLY A 385 -41.35 69.14 46.60
C GLY A 385 -41.82 70.59 46.44
N VAL A 386 -42.13 71.01 45.21
CA VAL A 386 -42.62 72.36 44.91
C VAL A 386 -43.94 72.62 45.64
N ALA A 387 -44.88 71.68 45.62
CA ALA A 387 -46.16 71.82 46.32
C ALA A 387 -46.00 71.89 47.84
N HIS A 388 -45.03 71.18 48.42
CA HIS A 388 -44.71 71.28 49.84
C HIS A 388 -44.21 72.69 50.19
N ASP A 389 -43.26 73.22 49.43
CA ASP A 389 -42.67 74.54 49.70
C ASP A 389 -43.68 75.68 49.53
N PHE A 390 -44.55 75.62 48.51
CA PHE A 390 -45.65 76.59 48.38
C PHE A 390 -46.62 76.52 49.55
N ASN A 391 -46.97 75.32 50.03
CA ASN A 391 -47.83 75.20 51.21
C ASN A 391 -47.16 75.77 52.47
N ASN A 392 -45.84 75.66 52.62
CA ASN A 392 -45.13 76.27 53.75
C ASN A 392 -45.26 77.80 53.73
N LEU A 393 -45.02 78.42 52.58
CA LEU A 393 -45.14 79.87 52.41
C LEU A 393 -46.60 80.35 52.63
N LEU A 394 -47.56 79.66 52.01
CA LEU A 394 -48.98 79.99 52.14
C LEU A 394 -49.49 79.82 53.57
N THR A 395 -49.00 78.83 54.31
CA THR A 395 -49.33 78.63 55.73
C THR A 395 -48.86 79.82 56.57
N GLY A 396 -47.64 80.33 56.31
CA GLY A 396 -47.13 81.53 56.97
C GLY A 396 -47.95 82.78 56.64
N ILE A 397 -48.25 83.00 55.35
CA ILE A 397 -49.07 84.14 54.90
C ILE A 397 -50.46 84.10 55.54
N LEU A 398 -51.11 82.94 55.52
CA LEU A 398 -52.42 82.75 56.15
C LEU A 398 -52.34 83.02 57.66
N GLY A 399 -51.34 82.46 58.34
CA GLY A 399 -51.15 82.63 59.79
C GLY A 399 -50.95 84.09 60.21
N TYR A 400 -50.07 84.83 59.54
CA TYR A 400 -49.87 86.26 59.84
C TYR A 400 -51.07 87.11 59.46
N THR A 401 -51.76 86.79 58.36
CA THR A 401 -52.99 87.49 57.96
C THR A 401 -54.10 87.27 58.98
N ASP A 402 -54.27 86.05 59.49
CA ASP A 402 -55.23 85.73 60.54
C ASP A 402 -54.90 86.42 61.87
N LEU A 403 -53.63 86.47 62.26
CA LEU A 403 -53.19 87.21 63.45
C LEU A 403 -53.40 88.72 63.28
N ALA A 404 -53.10 89.29 62.12
CA ALA A 404 -53.33 90.72 61.87
C ALA A 404 -54.83 91.06 61.91
N LEU A 405 -55.68 90.22 61.33
CA LEU A 405 -57.14 90.38 61.34
C LEU A 405 -57.74 90.32 62.75
N THR A 406 -57.11 89.64 63.70
CA THR A 406 -57.58 89.57 65.10
C THR A 406 -57.14 90.76 65.96
N HIS A 407 -56.13 91.53 65.55
CA HIS A 407 -55.56 92.64 66.32
C HIS A 407 -55.96 94.03 65.82
N ILE A 408 -56.77 94.13 64.76
CA ILE A 408 -57.27 95.41 64.24
C ILE A 408 -58.77 95.58 64.54
N PRO A 409 -59.25 96.81 64.81
CA PRO A 409 -60.67 97.11 64.94
C PRO A 409 -61.48 96.76 63.68
N ASP A 410 -62.76 96.44 63.86
CA ASP A 410 -63.63 95.99 62.77
C ASP A 410 -63.86 97.02 61.67
N ASP A 411 -63.73 98.31 61.98
CA ASP A 411 -63.88 99.46 61.08
C ASP A 411 -62.55 99.95 60.47
N HIS A 412 -61.44 99.26 60.74
CA HIS A 412 -60.13 99.67 60.23
C HIS A 412 -60.05 99.49 58.70
N PRO A 413 -59.63 100.52 57.93
CA PRO A 413 -59.72 100.52 56.46
C PRO A 413 -58.90 99.41 55.77
N VAL A 414 -57.91 98.84 56.45
CA VAL A 414 -57.04 97.76 55.91
C VAL A 414 -57.67 96.36 56.06
N LYS A 415 -58.75 96.21 56.83
CA LYS A 415 -59.35 94.89 57.13
C LYS A 415 -59.86 94.17 55.87
N GLU A 416 -60.48 94.91 54.94
CA GLU A 416 -60.95 94.37 53.65
C GLU A 416 -59.78 93.84 52.80
N MET A 417 -58.66 94.58 52.75
CA MET A 417 -57.46 94.15 52.03
C MET A 417 -56.87 92.86 52.61
N LEU A 418 -56.82 92.72 53.94
CA LEU A 418 -56.38 91.48 54.60
C LEU A 418 -57.33 90.30 54.32
N GLY A 419 -58.64 90.54 54.23
CA GLY A 419 -59.61 89.54 53.80
C GLY A 419 -59.32 88.99 52.40
N VAL A 420 -59.02 89.88 51.45
CA VAL A 420 -58.64 89.50 50.07
C VAL A 420 -57.33 88.68 50.04
N ILE A 421 -56.33 89.04 50.87
CA ILE A 421 -55.08 88.29 50.99
C ILE A 421 -55.33 86.87 51.51
N LYS A 422 -56.18 86.73 52.54
CA LYS A 422 -56.55 85.43 53.11
C LYS A 422 -57.25 84.55 52.08
N ASP A 423 -58.28 85.06 51.42
CA ASP A 423 -59.05 84.31 50.42
C ASP A 423 -58.18 83.88 49.24
N SER A 424 -57.29 84.77 48.78
CA SER A 424 -56.35 84.47 47.68
C SER A 424 -55.34 83.40 48.08
N SER A 425 -54.83 83.45 49.31
CA SER A 425 -53.89 82.44 49.84
C SER A 425 -54.55 81.08 50.03
N GLN A 426 -55.82 81.05 50.47
CA GLN A 426 -56.60 79.83 50.62
C GLN A 426 -56.89 79.18 49.25
N LYS A 427 -57.22 79.99 48.23
CA LYS A 427 -57.37 79.51 46.85
C LYS A 427 -56.05 78.93 46.32
N ALA A 428 -54.93 79.59 46.57
CA ALA A 428 -53.60 79.11 46.16
C ALA A 428 -53.23 77.77 46.84
N SER A 429 -53.57 77.57 48.12
CA SER A 429 -53.32 76.30 48.81
C SER A 429 -54.16 75.16 48.22
N THR A 430 -55.43 75.43 47.93
CA THR A 430 -56.31 74.46 47.25
C THR A 430 -55.76 74.05 45.87
N LEU A 431 -55.29 75.03 45.08
CA LEU A 431 -54.68 74.77 43.77
C LEU A 431 -53.40 73.92 43.88
N THR A 432 -52.57 74.21 44.89
CA THR A 432 -51.33 73.47 45.16
C THR A 432 -51.60 72.00 45.55
N LYS A 433 -52.67 71.75 46.32
CA LYS A 433 -53.11 70.38 46.66
C LYS A 433 -53.64 69.63 45.42
N GLN A 434 -54.32 70.30 44.51
CA GLN A 434 -54.79 69.71 43.26
C GLN A 434 -53.63 69.31 42.32
N LEU A 435 -52.56 70.12 42.25
CA LEU A 435 -51.33 69.78 41.51
C LEU A 435 -50.70 68.46 42.01
N LEU A 436 -50.67 68.27 43.34
CA LEU A 436 -50.13 67.07 43.98
C LEU A 436 -51.00 65.82 43.70
N ALA A 437 -52.32 65.99 43.69
CA ALA A 437 -53.25 64.91 43.33
C ALA A 437 -53.14 64.51 41.84
N PHE A 438 -52.97 65.49 40.95
CA PHE A 438 -52.80 65.26 39.51
C PHE A 438 -51.51 64.46 39.22
N SER A 439 -50.41 64.86 39.84
CA SER A 439 -49.12 64.16 39.75
C SER A 439 -49.20 62.69 40.18
N ARG A 440 -49.98 62.36 41.20
CA ARG A 440 -50.12 60.97 41.71
C ARG A 440 -51.08 60.12 40.88
N LYS A 441 -52.17 60.70 40.37
CA LYS A 441 -53.21 59.95 39.64
C LYS A 441 -52.72 59.45 38.27
N GLN A 442 -51.90 60.26 37.60
CA GLN A 442 -51.39 59.95 36.27
C GLN A 442 -50.26 58.89 36.30
N VAL A 443 -49.61 58.68 37.45
CA VAL A 443 -48.72 57.53 37.69
C VAL A 443 -49.51 56.22 37.81
N LEU A 444 -50.69 56.25 38.43
CA LEU A 444 -51.56 55.07 38.60
C LEU A 444 -52.25 54.65 37.28
N ASP A 445 -52.66 55.61 36.44
CA ASP A 445 -53.26 55.31 35.13
C ASP A 445 -52.28 54.65 34.15
N LEU A 446 -50.97 54.94 34.27
CA LEU A 446 -49.92 54.27 33.48
C LEU A 446 -49.73 52.80 33.84
N TYR A 447 -49.96 52.42 35.11
CA TYR A 447 -49.93 51.00 35.52
C TYR A 447 -51.14 50.22 35.00
N HIS A 448 -52.33 50.84 34.93
CA HIS A 448 -53.53 50.15 34.44
C HIS A 448 -53.56 49.93 32.92
N GLN A 449 -52.87 50.74 32.12
CA GLN A 449 -52.75 50.53 30.67
C GLN A 449 -51.78 49.40 30.27
N GLY A 450 -50.94 48.92 31.18
CA GLY A 450 -50.06 47.76 30.96
C GLY A 450 -50.75 46.40 31.04
N ASP A 451 -51.77 46.27 31.90
CA ASP A 451 -52.45 44.99 32.16
C ASP A 451 -53.71 44.76 31.30
N GLY A 452 -54.24 45.79 30.65
CA GLY A 452 -55.47 45.71 29.85
C GLY A 452 -55.34 44.99 28.50
N ALA A 453 -54.13 44.64 28.06
CA ALA A 453 -53.90 43.99 26.76
C ALA A 453 -53.79 42.46 26.81
N ARG A 454 -54.18 41.81 27.92
CA ARG A 454 -54.07 40.35 28.07
C ARG A 454 -55.37 39.55 28.23
N TYR A 455 -56.55 40.15 28.24
CA TYR A 455 -57.80 39.37 28.20
C TYR A 455 -58.88 40.05 27.38
N GLY A 456 -59.15 39.50 26.18
CA GLY A 456 -60.30 39.90 25.38
C GLY A 456 -60.33 39.37 23.94
N SER A 457 -60.47 38.06 23.73
CA SER A 457 -61.33 37.45 22.68
C SER A 457 -61.17 35.92 22.63
N GLY A 458 -62.21 35.19 23.05
CA GLY A 458 -62.24 33.73 22.95
C GLY A 458 -63.40 33.07 23.71
N ALA A 459 -64.54 32.95 23.03
CA ALA A 459 -65.61 31.98 23.24
C ALA A 459 -66.57 32.13 24.45
N LEU A 460 -67.70 32.80 24.20
CA LEU A 460 -69.01 32.43 24.73
C LEU A 460 -69.99 32.28 23.56
N HIS A 461 -70.27 31.03 23.16
CA HIS A 461 -71.52 30.60 22.51
C HIS A 461 -71.74 29.11 22.79
N GLY A 462 -72.79 28.80 23.55
CA GLY A 462 -73.18 27.45 23.96
C GLY A 462 -74.27 27.49 25.03
N LEU A 463 -75.51 27.76 24.60
CA LEU A 463 -76.77 27.74 25.37
C LEU A 463 -76.97 26.38 26.09
N ARG A 464 -77.22 26.29 27.41
CA ARG A 464 -78.42 26.60 28.23
C ARG A 464 -79.40 25.42 28.38
N HIS A 465 -79.72 25.12 29.66
CA HIS A 465 -80.77 24.24 30.22
C HIS A 465 -80.49 22.72 30.18
N ARG A 466 -80.77 21.90 31.22
CA ARG A 466 -81.82 21.96 32.25
C ARG A 466 -81.42 21.08 33.46
N LYS A 467 -81.77 21.52 34.67
CA LYS A 467 -81.70 20.76 35.92
C LYS A 467 -82.91 19.80 36.03
N THR A 468 -82.65 18.68 36.74
CA THR A 468 -83.54 17.87 37.62
C THR A 468 -84.60 16.92 37.05
N ALA A 469 -84.39 15.64 37.41
CA ALA A 469 -85.28 14.73 38.14
C ALA A 469 -85.95 13.55 37.39
N GLN A 470 -85.71 12.37 37.99
CA GLN A 470 -86.55 11.16 38.09
C GLN A 470 -86.76 10.24 36.87
N GLY A 471 -86.11 9.07 36.95
CA GLY A 471 -86.82 7.83 37.35
C GLY A 471 -87.13 6.79 36.26
N ALA A 472 -86.57 5.58 36.45
CA ALA A 472 -87.06 4.26 36.01
C ALA A 472 -87.07 3.98 34.48
N HIS A 473 -86.83 2.78 33.93
CA HIS A 473 -86.52 1.42 34.39
C HIS A 473 -86.22 0.59 33.11
N LEU A 474 -85.41 -0.49 33.23
CA LEU A 474 -85.37 -1.73 32.39
C LEU A 474 -84.90 -1.56 30.92
N GLY A 475 -84.15 -2.44 30.27
CA GLY A 475 -83.48 -3.75 30.46
C GLY A 475 -82.56 -3.88 29.21
N GLN A 476 -81.60 -4.78 29.04
CA GLN A 476 -81.20 -6.09 29.55
C GLN A 476 -79.68 -6.15 29.52
#